data_AF-A0AAD0QM31-F1
#
_entry.id   AF-A0AAD0QM31-F1
#
_cell.length_a   1.000
_cell.length_b   1.000
_cell.length_c   1.000
_cell.angle_alpha   90.00
_cell.angle_beta   90.00
_cell.angle_gamma   90.00
#
_symmetry.space_group_name_H-M   'P 1'
#
loop_
_entity.id
_entity.type
_entity.pdbx_description
1 polymer ?
#
loop_
_entity_poly.entity_id
_entity_poly.type
_entity_poly.pdbx_seq_one_letter_code
_entity_poly.pdbx_strand_id
1 'polypeptide(L)' 'MVADYAESRIDHILATRGVMLGGVGQPWVDHPWGLPNATELVRLVKRVHPETCIGREGA' A
#
# COMPACT_ATOMS: atom_id res chain seq x y z
N MET A 1 -5.97 10.87 -0.33
CA MET A 1 -4.86 10.33 0.49
C MET A 1 -5.30 9.02 1.14
N VAL A 2 -4.43 8.33 1.91
CA VAL A 2 -4.84 7.09 2.62
C VAL A 2 -5.96 7.36 3.65
N ALA A 3 -6.00 8.57 4.22
CA ALA A 3 -7.05 8.99 5.15
C ALA A 3 -8.47 8.96 4.54
N ASP A 4 -8.59 9.25 3.24
CA ASP A 4 -9.88 9.31 2.54
C ASP A 4 -10.60 7.95 2.58
N TYR A 5 -9.87 6.83 2.67
CA TYR A 5 -10.47 5.50 2.85
C TYR A 5 -11.18 5.38 4.20
N ALA A 6 -10.57 5.89 5.27
CA ALA A 6 -11.19 5.90 6.60
C ALA A 6 -12.41 6.84 6.64
N GLU A 7 -12.30 8.03 6.03
CA GLU A 7 -13.41 8.98 5.90
C GLU A 7 -14.59 8.38 5.10
N SER A 8 -14.28 7.53 4.11
CA SER A 8 -15.25 6.79 3.31
C SER A 8 -15.76 5.50 3.97
N ARG A 9 -15.35 5.21 5.22
CA ARG A 9 -15.67 3.97 5.97
C ARG A 9 -15.26 2.68 5.23
N ILE A 10 -14.13 2.73 4.54
CA ILE A 10 -13.51 1.55 3.94
C ILE A 10 -12.54 0.96 4.98
N ASP A 11 -12.98 -0.13 5.62
CA ASP A 11 -12.23 -0.75 6.70
C ASP A 11 -11.28 -1.86 6.24
N HIS A 12 -11.47 -2.37 5.02
CA HIS A 12 -10.71 -3.49 4.47
C HIS A 12 -9.79 -3.02 3.34
N ILE A 13 -8.49 -3.18 3.53
CA ILE A 13 -7.46 -2.73 2.58
C ILE A 13 -6.52 -3.89 2.26
N LEU A 14 -6.14 -4.04 0.99
CA LEU A 14 -5.07 -4.92 0.56
C LEU A 14 -3.85 -4.09 0.16
N ALA A 15 -2.76 -4.20 0.92
CA ALA A 15 -1.49 -3.57 0.60
C ALA A 15 -0.70 -4.43 -0.39
N THR A 16 -0.41 -3.86 -1.56
CA THR A 16 0.49 -4.44 -2.56
C THR A 16 1.64 -3.48 -2.82
N ARG A 17 2.76 -4.01 -3.33
CA ARG A 17 3.87 -3.15 -3.79
C ARG A 17 3.46 -2.39 -5.07
N GLY A 18 2.50 -2.92 -5.82
CA GLY A 18 2.15 -2.46 -7.15
C GLY A 18 2.86 -3.28 -8.24
N VAL A 19 2.52 -2.96 -9.48
CA VAL A 19 3.03 -3.64 -10.68
C VAL A 19 4.23 -2.90 -11.27
N MET A 20 5.06 -3.61 -12.03
CA MET A 20 6.12 -2.98 -12.82
C MET A 20 5.49 -2.16 -13.96
N LEU A 21 5.89 -0.89 -14.09
CA LEU A 21 5.52 -0.05 -15.23
C LEU A 21 6.08 -0.68 -16.51
N GLY A 22 5.21 -0.93 -17.50
CA GLY A 22 5.59 -1.56 -18.77
C GLY A 22 5.45 -3.09 -18.84
N GLY A 23 4.98 -3.73 -17.77
CA GLY A 23 4.57 -5.14 -17.79
C GLY A 23 5.62 -6.15 -17.31
N VAL A 24 5.38 -7.42 -17.62
CA VAL A 24 6.17 -8.56 -17.12
C VAL A 24 7.63 -8.44 -17.58
N GLY A 25 8.57 -8.58 -16.63
CA GLY A 25 10.01 -8.53 -16.90
C GLY A 25 10.64 -7.13 -16.84
N GLN A 26 9.85 -6.06 -16.69
CA GLN A 26 10.39 -4.73 -16.44
C GLN A 26 10.97 -4.62 -15.02
N PRO A 27 12.09 -3.89 -14.84
CA PRO A 27 12.63 -3.65 -13.51
C PRO A 27 11.69 -2.77 -12.69
N TRP A 28 11.70 -2.99 -11.38
CA TRP A 28 11.08 -2.05 -10.46
C TRP A 28 11.85 -0.75 -10.47
N VAL A 29 11.13 0.37 -10.59
CA VAL A 29 11.70 1.70 -10.43
C VAL A 29 11.07 2.30 -9.18
N ASP A 30 11.89 2.57 -8.17
CA ASP A 30 11.41 3.27 -6.99
C ASP A 30 11.02 4.70 -7.36
N HIS A 31 9.93 5.15 -6.76
CA HIS A 31 9.57 6.55 -6.82
C HIS A 31 10.39 7.31 -5.77
N PRO A 32 10.98 8.48 -6.09
CA PRO A 32 11.86 9.23 -5.16
C PRO A 32 11.22 9.56 -3.81
N TRP A 33 9.88 9.65 -3.77
CA TRP A 33 9.09 9.89 -2.56
C TRP A 33 8.13 8.73 -2.23
N GLY A 34 8.31 7.59 -2.90
CA GLY A 34 7.46 6.40 -2.73
C GLY A 34 7.87 5.56 -1.54
N LEU A 35 7.00 4.60 -1.19
CA LEU A 35 7.33 3.59 -0.21
C LEU A 35 8.12 2.44 -0.87
N PRO A 36 9.14 1.88 -0.19
CA PRO A 36 10.02 0.89 -0.80
C PRO A 36 9.36 -0.50 -0.94
N ASN A 37 8.30 -0.79 -0.18
CA ASN A 37 7.62 -2.08 -0.19
C ASN A 37 6.22 -1.98 0.47
N ALA A 38 5.45 -3.07 0.35
CA ALA A 38 4.11 -3.17 0.94
C ALA A 38 4.10 -3.15 2.47
N THR A 39 5.19 -3.54 3.15
CA THR A 39 5.28 -3.50 4.62
C THR A 39 5.26 -2.07 5.13
N GLU A 40 5.97 -1.16 4.48
CA GLU A 40 5.91 0.26 4.86
C GLU A 40 4.54 0.87 4.58
N LEU A 41 3.82 0.38 3.56
CA LEU A 41 2.44 0.78 3.31
C LEU A 41 1.50 0.33 4.43
N VAL A 42 1.63 -0.92 4.90
CA VAL A 42 0.86 -1.41 6.06
C VAL A 42 1.09 -0.53 7.29
N ARG A 43 2.36 -0.18 7.57
CA ARG A 43 2.70 0.71 8.70
C ARG A 43 2.08 2.10 8.54
N LEU A 44 2.09 2.65 7.34
CA LEU A 44 1.47 3.95 7.07
C LEU A 44 -0.05 3.89 7.29
N VAL A 45 -0.73 2.87 6.75
CA VAL A 45 -2.18 2.70 6.94
C VAL A 45 -2.50 2.54 8.42
N LYS A 46 -1.77 1.71 9.16
CA LYS A 46 -2.00 1.52 10.61
C LYS A 46 -1.75 2.78 11.46
N ARG A 47 -0.88 3.69 11.03
CA ARG A 47 -0.73 5.00 11.70
C ARG A 47 -1.92 5.92 11.48
N VAL A 48 -2.54 5.86 10.31
CA VAL A 48 -3.66 6.76 9.93
C VAL A 48 -5.01 6.18 10.34
N HIS A 49 -5.20 4.88 10.16
CA HIS A 49 -6.43 4.15 10.46
C HIS A 49 -6.09 2.85 11.22
N PRO A 50 -5.89 2.93 12.56
CA PRO A 50 -5.43 1.81 13.37
C PRO A 50 -6.34 0.58 13.34
N GLU A 51 -7.65 0.80 13.27
CA GLU A 51 -8.67 -0.25 13.32
C GLU A 51 -8.88 -0.99 12.00
N THR A 52 -8.33 -0.49 10.88
CA THR A 52 -8.51 -1.12 9.57
C THR A 52 -8.00 -2.56 9.55
N CYS A 53 -8.76 -3.46 8.95
CA CYS A 53 -8.31 -4.80 8.61
C CYS A 53 -7.47 -4.74 7.33
N ILE A 54 -6.17 -5.05 7.44
CA ILE A 54 -5.23 -4.91 6.32
C ILE A 54 -4.48 -6.21 6.02
N GLY A 55 -4.61 -6.67 4.78
CA GLY A 55 -3.81 -7.76 4.22
C GLY A 55 -2.57 -7.22 3.51
N ARG A 56 -1.54 -8.07 3.35
CA ARG A 56 -0.32 -7.77 2.60
C ARG A 56 -0.06 -8.89 1.59
N GLU A 57 0.15 -8.54 0.33
CA GLU A 57 0.57 -9.50 -0.69
C GLU A 57 2.05 -9.89 -0.52
N GLY A 58 2.38 -11.17 -0.73
CA GLY A 58 3.75 -11.71 -0.60
C GLY A 58 4.18 -12.00 0.84
N ALA A 59 3.28 -12.59 1.64
CA ALA A 59 3.60 -13.19 2.94
C ALA A 59 4.25 -14.57 2.75
#